data_AF-A0A7V9J192-F1
#
_entry.id   AF-A0A7V9J192-F1
#
_cell.length_a   1.000
_cell.length_b   1.000
_cell.length_c   1.000
_cell.angle_alpha   90.00
_cell.angle_beta   90.00
_cell.angle_gamma   90.00
#
_symmetry.space_group_name_H-M   'P 1'
#
loop_
_entity.id
_entity.type
_entity.pdbx_description
1 polymer ?
#
loop_
_entity_poly.entity_id
_entity_poly.type
_entity_poly.pdbx_seq_one_letter_code
_entity_poly.pdbx_strand_id
1 'polypeptide(L)'
;MTEPRLDPVTLSVLANALAGISEEMGAVLIRAAYSSNIKERRDCSTAIFDARGRMVAQAEHIPVHLGAMPEAVAAVMQLEPAAGDVYVVNDPYSGGTHLPDITLVSPMTVERSTIGYAVTR
;
A
#
# COMPACT_ATOMS: atom_id res chain seq x y z
N MET A 1 2.71 10.04 31.95
CA MET A 1 2.52 8.57 31.85
C MET A 1 3.19 8.15 30.56
N THR A 2 4.26 7.35 30.65
CA THR A 2 4.97 6.85 29.48
C THR A 2 4.03 5.87 28.77
N GLU A 3 3.74 6.09 27.48
CA GLU A 3 3.00 5.11 26.67
C GLU A 3 3.62 3.72 26.83
N PRO A 4 2.82 2.63 26.83
CA PRO A 4 3.37 1.30 26.87
C PRO A 4 4.22 1.10 25.61
N ARG A 5 5.54 1.09 25.76
CA ARG A 5 6.47 0.73 24.69
C ARG A 5 6.15 -0.71 24.30
N LEU A 6 5.86 -0.93 23.02
CA LEU A 6 5.84 -2.26 22.42
C LEU A 6 7.14 -2.98 22.80
N ASP A 7 7.03 -4.16 23.39
CA ASP A 7 8.21 -4.95 23.69
C ASP A 7 8.85 -5.43 22.37
N PRO A 8 10.16 -5.71 22.35
CA PRO A 8 10.86 -6.09 21.13
C PRO A 8 10.29 -7.32 20.44
N VAL A 9 9.75 -8.28 21.18
CA VAL A 9 9.18 -9.51 20.60
C VAL A 9 7.90 -9.17 19.86
N THR A 10 6.99 -8.45 20.50
CA THR A 10 5.73 -8.02 19.86
C THR A 10 6.00 -7.14 18.65
N LEU A 11 6.97 -6.20 18.73
CA LEU A 11 7.36 -5.38 17.60
C LEU A 11 7.87 -6.23 16.42
N SER A 12 8.73 -7.21 16.67
CA SER A 12 9.23 -8.12 15.64
C SER A 12 8.11 -8.96 15.02
N VAL A 13 7.17 -9.47 15.81
CA VAL A 13 6.02 -10.23 15.30
C VAL A 13 5.17 -9.35 14.38
N LEU A 14 4.83 -8.12 14.80
CA LEU A 14 4.03 -7.20 14.00
C LEU A 14 4.75 -6.77 12.71
N ALA A 15 6.05 -6.46 12.78
CA ALA A 15 6.83 -6.07 11.61
C ALA A 15 6.87 -7.19 10.55
N ASN A 16 7.13 -8.43 10.97
CA ASN A 16 7.14 -9.57 10.05
C ASN A 16 5.74 -9.89 9.51
N ALA A 17 4.69 -9.75 10.34
CA ALA A 17 3.32 -9.96 9.88
C ALA A 17 2.92 -8.94 8.80
N LEU A 18 3.23 -7.65 8.98
CA LEU A 18 2.94 -6.60 7.99
C LEU A 18 3.76 -6.77 6.71
N ALA A 19 5.03 -7.15 6.82
CA ALA A 19 5.86 -7.51 5.68
C ALA A 19 5.25 -8.70 4.90
N GLY A 20 4.89 -9.76 5.61
CA GLY A 20 4.25 -10.95 5.03
C GLY A 20 2.92 -10.63 4.33
N ILE A 21 2.08 -9.77 4.93
CA ILE A 21 0.84 -9.28 4.29
C ILE A 21 1.16 -8.59 2.96
N SER A 22 2.17 -7.72 2.94
CA SER A 22 2.57 -7.03 1.71
C SER A 22 3.08 -8.03 0.65
N GLU A 23 3.89 -9.01 1.04
CA GLU A 23 4.36 -10.07 0.14
C GLU A 23 3.20 -10.90 -0.44
N GLU A 24 2.23 -11.28 0.39
CA GLU A 24 1.04 -12.03 -0.06
C GLU A 24 0.17 -11.20 -1.01
N MET A 25 -0.01 -9.90 -0.75
CA MET A 25 -0.69 -8.99 -1.69
C MET A 25 -0.03 -9.01 -3.07
N GLY A 26 1.30 -8.87 -3.11
CA GLY A 26 2.07 -8.94 -4.36
C GLY A 26 1.95 -10.30 -5.06
N ALA A 27 2.06 -11.39 -4.31
CA ALA A 27 1.92 -12.74 -4.85
C ALA A 27 0.53 -12.99 -5.46
N VAL A 28 -0.54 -12.52 -4.80
CA VAL A 28 -1.91 -12.62 -5.31
C VAL A 28 -2.07 -11.80 -6.60
N LEU A 29 -1.57 -10.57 -6.62
CA LEU A 29 -1.61 -9.70 -7.80
C LEU A 29 -0.92 -10.36 -9.01
N ILE A 30 0.32 -10.83 -8.82
CA ILE A 30 1.08 -11.54 -9.87
C ILE A 30 0.35 -12.80 -10.31
N ARG A 31 -0.22 -13.57 -9.36
CA ARG A 31 -0.92 -14.81 -9.71
C ARG A 31 -2.18 -14.56 -10.55
N ALA A 32 -2.93 -13.51 -10.23
CA ALA A 32 -4.19 -13.16 -10.90
C ALA A 32 -3.99 -12.40 -12.23
N ALA A 33 -2.81 -11.83 -12.47
CA ALA A 33 -2.57 -11.01 -13.64
C ALA A 33 -2.61 -11.80 -14.97
N TYR A 34 -3.28 -11.20 -15.96
CA TYR A 34 -3.22 -11.62 -17.37
C TYR A 34 -2.07 -10.95 -18.13
N SER A 35 -1.64 -9.75 -17.70
CA SER A 35 -0.56 -8.99 -18.32
C SER A 35 0.79 -9.68 -18.08
N SER A 36 1.58 -9.91 -19.13
CA SER A 36 2.93 -10.46 -19.00
C SER A 36 3.88 -9.53 -18.25
N ASN A 37 3.64 -8.20 -18.27
CA ASN A 37 4.43 -7.26 -17.47
C ASN A 37 4.27 -7.54 -15.98
N ILE A 38 3.06 -7.79 -15.50
CA ILE A 38 2.83 -8.11 -14.09
C ILE A 38 3.15 -9.58 -13.81
N LYS A 39 2.67 -10.50 -14.66
CA LYS A 39 2.75 -11.95 -14.44
C LYS A 39 4.18 -12.49 -14.49
N GLU A 40 4.95 -12.06 -15.49
CA GLU A 40 6.29 -12.59 -15.77
C GLU A 40 7.39 -11.60 -15.36
N ARG A 41 7.23 -10.31 -15.67
CA ARG A 41 8.23 -9.29 -15.31
C ARG A 41 8.08 -8.77 -13.88
N ARG A 42 6.95 -9.06 -13.20
CA ARG A 42 6.64 -8.58 -11.85
C ARG A 42 6.72 -7.06 -11.75
N ASP A 43 6.24 -6.41 -12.80
CA ASP A 43 6.16 -4.96 -12.93
C ASP A 43 4.97 -4.41 -12.12
N CYS A 44 5.05 -4.59 -10.80
CA CYS A 44 4.04 -4.20 -9.83
C CYS A 44 4.69 -4.08 -8.45
N SER A 45 4.19 -3.23 -7.57
CA SER A 45 4.60 -3.13 -6.17
C SER A 45 3.37 -3.10 -5.26
N THR A 46 3.52 -3.55 -4.02
CA THR A 46 2.43 -3.44 -3.03
C THR A 46 2.95 -2.93 -1.70
N ALA A 47 2.12 -2.21 -0.97
CA ALA A 47 2.50 -1.61 0.30
C ALA A 47 1.30 -1.42 1.24
N ILE A 48 1.62 -1.40 2.53
CA ILE A 48 0.71 -1.03 3.60
C ILE A 48 1.14 0.32 4.15
N PHE A 49 0.16 1.21 4.31
CA PHE A 49 0.32 2.53 4.92
C PHE A 49 -0.49 2.61 6.20
N ASP A 50 -0.02 3.38 7.18
CA ASP A 50 -0.79 3.69 8.38
C ASP A 50 -1.85 4.78 8.13
N ALA A 51 -2.70 5.04 9.14
CA ALA A 51 -3.75 6.06 9.07
C ALA A 51 -3.25 7.49 8.79
N ARG A 52 -1.94 7.75 8.94
CA ARG A 52 -1.30 9.04 8.65
C ARG A 52 -0.66 9.08 7.26
N GLY A 53 -0.86 8.04 6.44
CA GLY A 53 -0.29 7.94 5.10
C GLY A 53 1.22 7.67 5.10
N ARG A 54 1.78 7.09 6.16
CA ARG A 54 3.18 6.67 6.19
C ARG A 54 3.28 5.21 5.77
N MET A 55 4.19 4.90 4.86
CA MET A 55 4.46 3.51 4.46
C MET A 55 5.06 2.75 5.65
N VAL A 56 4.45 1.62 6.02
CA VAL A 56 4.89 0.79 7.16
C VAL A 56 5.42 -0.58 6.74
N ALA A 57 4.98 -1.09 5.59
CA ALA A 57 5.47 -2.33 4.99
C ALA A 57 5.28 -2.31 3.48
N GLN A 58 6.07 -3.10 2.77
CA GLN A 58 6.06 -3.18 1.32
C GLN A 58 6.58 -4.52 0.82
N ALA A 59 6.10 -4.96 -0.34
CA ALA A 59 6.75 -5.97 -1.14
C ALA A 59 7.55 -5.25 -2.24
N GLU A 60 8.88 -5.26 -2.10
CA GLU A 60 9.78 -4.56 -3.01
C GLU A 60 9.92 -5.30 -4.33
N HIS A 61 9.47 -4.66 -5.41
CA HIS A 61 9.79 -5.08 -6.78
C HIS A 61 10.38 -3.92 -7.59
N ILE A 62 9.89 -2.67 -7.41
CA ILE A 62 10.30 -1.52 -8.22
C ILE A 62 10.39 -0.23 -7.38
N PRO A 63 11.60 0.37 -7.20
CA PRO A 63 11.80 1.58 -6.39
C PRO A 63 11.00 2.81 -6.83
N VAL A 64 10.81 3.02 -8.14
CA VAL A 64 10.07 4.19 -8.64
C VAL A 64 8.59 4.15 -8.24
N HIS A 65 8.00 2.95 -8.14
CA HIS A 65 6.63 2.81 -7.63
C HIS A 65 6.55 3.25 -6.16
N LEU A 66 7.47 2.75 -5.35
CA LEU A 66 7.48 2.94 -3.90
C LEU A 66 7.77 4.38 -3.51
N GLY A 67 8.62 5.07 -4.27
CA GLY A 67 8.86 6.50 -4.10
C GLY A 67 7.64 7.38 -4.39
N ALA A 68 6.74 6.93 -5.27
CA ALA A 68 5.58 7.71 -5.71
C ALA A 68 4.27 7.37 -4.95
N MET A 69 4.15 6.17 -4.37
CA MET A 69 2.96 5.75 -3.61
C MET A 69 2.58 6.70 -2.46
N PRO A 70 3.50 7.30 -1.67
CA PRO A 70 3.14 8.23 -0.60
C PRO A 70 2.33 9.45 -1.10
N GLU A 71 2.66 9.99 -2.28
CA GLU A 71 1.90 11.09 -2.87
C GLU A 71 0.51 10.65 -3.32
N ALA A 72 0.40 9.45 -3.91
CA ALA A 72 -0.90 8.89 -4.29
C ALA A 72 -1.81 8.65 -3.08
N VAL A 73 -1.26 8.12 -1.98
CA VAL A 73 -2.00 7.96 -0.72
C VAL A 73 -2.41 9.33 -0.15
N ALA A 74 -1.50 10.30 -0.13
CA ALA A 74 -1.80 11.64 0.36
C ALA A 74 -2.92 12.32 -0.45
N ALA A 75 -2.94 12.17 -1.77
CA ALA A 75 -3.99 12.67 -2.64
C ALA A 75 -5.35 12.02 -2.33
N VAL A 76 -5.38 10.68 -2.16
CA VAL A 76 -6.61 9.95 -1.83
C VAL A 76 -7.13 10.30 -0.44
N MET A 77 -6.24 10.54 0.54
CA MET A 77 -6.64 10.96 1.88
C MET A 77 -7.43 12.27 1.90
N GLN A 78 -7.20 13.18 0.94
CA GLN A 78 -7.97 14.43 0.82
C GLN A 78 -9.42 14.20 0.37
N LEU A 79 -9.73 13.02 -0.15
CA LEU A 79 -11.06 12.66 -0.66
C LEU A 79 -11.92 11.97 0.40
N GLU A 80 -11.41 11.82 1.63
CA GLU A 80 -12.11 11.21 2.78
C GLU A 80 -12.69 9.81 2.44
N PRO A 81 -11.84 8.85 2.03
CA PRO A 81 -12.28 7.56 1.52
C PRO A 81 -13.01 6.73 2.58
N ALA A 82 -14.16 6.17 2.21
CA ALA A 82 -14.99 5.35 3.09
C ALA A 82 -14.64 3.87 3.01
N ALA A 83 -15.10 3.10 4.00
CA ALA A 83 -14.94 1.65 4.02
C ALA A 83 -15.52 1.00 2.75
N GLY A 84 -14.69 0.24 2.03
CA GLY A 84 -15.07 -0.44 0.79
C GLY A 84 -14.80 0.36 -0.48
N ASP A 85 -14.40 1.63 -0.38
CA ASP A 85 -13.97 2.41 -1.54
C ASP A 85 -12.61 1.91 -2.06
N VAL A 86 -12.39 2.06 -3.37
CA VAL A 86 -11.08 1.86 -4.00
C VAL A 86 -10.84 3.00 -4.96
N TYR A 87 -9.79 3.76 -4.71
CA TYR A 87 -9.37 4.88 -5.54
C TYR A 87 -8.32 4.44 -6.54
N VAL A 88 -8.38 4.99 -7.75
CA VAL A 88 -7.46 4.69 -8.84
C VAL A 88 -6.73 5.96 -9.21
N VAL A 89 -5.39 5.93 -9.21
CA VAL A 89 -4.52 7.10 -9.40
C VAL A 89 -3.46 6.82 -10.45
N ASN A 90 -3.40 7.68 -11.47
CA ASN A 90 -2.32 7.71 -12.46
C ASN A 90 -1.92 9.14 -12.87
N ASP A 91 -2.49 10.17 -12.24
CA ASP A 91 -2.14 11.56 -12.49
C ASP A 91 -0.69 11.83 -12.05
N PRO A 92 0.21 12.30 -12.94
CA PRO A 92 1.61 12.54 -12.61
C PRO A 92 1.82 13.58 -11.49
N TYR A 93 0.84 14.45 -11.23
CA TYR A 93 0.92 15.43 -10.15
C TYR A 93 0.40 14.91 -8.79
N SER A 94 -0.12 13.68 -8.76
CA SER A 94 -0.72 13.03 -7.60
C SER A 94 -0.09 11.66 -7.33
N GLY A 95 1.21 11.49 -7.55
CA GLY A 95 1.93 10.23 -7.36
C GLY A 95 1.87 9.24 -8.55
N GLY A 96 1.41 9.68 -9.72
CA GLY A 96 1.60 8.98 -10.99
C GLY A 96 3.05 9.04 -11.47
N THR A 97 3.61 7.93 -11.93
CA THR A 97 4.98 7.85 -12.49
C THR A 97 4.97 8.01 -14.00
N HIS A 98 4.08 7.29 -14.68
CA HIS A 98 3.68 7.51 -16.07
C HIS A 98 2.30 6.89 -16.32
N LEU A 99 1.67 7.21 -17.45
CA LEU A 99 0.27 6.82 -17.73
C LEU A 99 -0.07 5.33 -17.49
N PRO A 100 0.79 4.37 -17.90
CA PRO A 100 0.53 2.94 -17.65
C PRO A 100 0.55 2.49 -16.19
N ASP A 101 1.13 3.28 -15.27
CA ASP A 101 1.31 2.86 -13.88
C ASP A 101 0.09 3.28 -13.05
N ILE A 102 -0.76 2.31 -12.76
CA ILE A 102 -2.03 2.53 -12.07
C ILE A 102 -1.89 2.17 -10.60
N THR A 103 -1.99 3.16 -9.71
CA THR A 103 -2.06 2.89 -8.27
C THR A 103 -3.50 2.72 -7.83
N LEU A 104 -3.80 1.64 -7.12
CA LEU A 104 -5.04 1.48 -6.37
C LEU A 104 -4.77 1.74 -4.90
N VAL A 105 -5.63 2.52 -4.26
CA VAL A 105 -5.58 2.85 -2.82
C VAL A 105 -6.91 2.50 -2.19
N SER A 106 -6.90 1.59 -1.21
CA SER A 106 -8.08 1.15 -0.46
C SER A 106 -7.90 1.44 1.03
N PRO A 107 -8.84 2.13 1.71
CA PRO A 107 -8.79 2.30 3.15
C PRO A 107 -9.06 0.96 3.86
N MET A 108 -8.28 0.69 4.90
CA MET A 108 -8.55 -0.37 5.86
C MET A 108 -9.27 0.26 7.06
N THR A 109 -10.45 -0.25 7.40
CA THR A 109 -11.29 0.37 8.44
C THR A 109 -11.68 -0.62 9.54
N VAL A 110 -11.67 -0.16 10.78
CA VAL A 110 -12.19 -0.89 11.96
C VAL A 110 -13.16 0.04 12.69
N GLU A 111 -14.37 -0.44 13.02
CA GLU A 111 -15.39 0.35 13.72
C GLU A 111 -15.65 1.73 13.07
N ARG A 112 -15.66 1.79 11.73
CA ARG A 112 -15.79 3.01 10.90
C ARG A 112 -14.62 4.00 10.97
N SER A 113 -13.52 3.65 11.63
CA SER A 113 -12.28 4.44 11.64
C SER A 113 -11.27 3.85 10.67
N THR A 114 -10.67 4.70 9.83
CA THR A 114 -9.56 4.28 8.95
C THR A 114 -8.31 4.04 9.79
N ILE A 115 -7.80 2.81 9.75
CA ILE A 115 -6.59 2.38 10.47
C ILE A 115 -5.35 2.37 9.57
N GLY A 116 -5.53 2.44 8.25
CA GLY A 116 -4.45 2.46 7.27
C GLY A 116 -4.96 2.32 5.85
N TYR A 117 -4.05 2.12 4.90
CA TYR A 117 -4.36 1.95 3.49
C TYR A 117 -3.57 0.77 2.92
N ALA A 118 -4.26 -0.05 2.12
CA ALA A 118 -3.64 -1.06 1.27
C ALA A 118 -3.45 -0.46 -0.13
N VAL A 119 -2.24 -0.60 -0.66
CA VAL A 119 -1.85 0.03 -1.92
C VAL A 119 -1.24 -1.01 -2.85
N THR A 120 -1.70 -1.04 -4.09
CA THR A 120 -1.16 -1.88 -5.17
C THR A 120 -0.90 -1.01 -6.38
N ARG A 121 0.28 -1.14 -6.99
CA ARG A 121 0.61 -0.55 -8.30
C ARG A 121 1.06 -1.67 -9.23
#